data_AF-A0A1M5HDI9-F1
#
_entry.id   AF-A0A1M5HDI9-F1
#
_cell.length_a   1.000
_cell.length_b   1.000
_cell.length_c   1.000
_cell.angle_alpha   90.00
_cell.angle_beta   90.00
_cell.angle_gamma   90.00
#
_symmetry.space_group_name_H-M   'P 1'
#
loop_
_entity.id
_entity.type
_entity.pdbx_description
1 polymer ?
#
loop_
_entity_poly.entity_id
_entity_poly.type
_entity_poly.pdbx_seq_one_letter_code
_entity_poly.pdbx_strand_id
1 'polypeptide(L)' 'MRKLKKLSRNDLQNVKGGQVWIAETSCGVTATTTQNWTPQQANEWREKIEANYC' A
#
# COMPACT_ATOMS: atom_id res chain seq x y z
N MET A 1 -18.56 -20.47 -14.63
CA MET A 1 -17.97 -19.13 -14.42
C MET A 1 -18.51 -18.54 -13.13
N ARG A 2 -17.65 -18.04 -12.23
CA ARG A 2 -18.10 -17.36 -11.01
C ARG A 2 -18.86 -16.08 -11.41
N LYS A 3 -20.08 -15.88 -10.90
CA LYS A 3 -20.88 -14.68 -11.17
C LYS A 3 -20.21 -13.49 -10.49
N LEU A 4 -19.36 -12.77 -11.21
CA LEU A 4 -18.76 -11.52 -10.72
C LEU A 4 -19.90 -10.49 -10.60
N LYS A 5 -20.16 -10.04 -9.37
CA LYS A 5 -21.18 -9.04 -9.09
C LYS A 5 -20.75 -7.74 -9.79
N LYS A 6 -21.57 -7.26 -10.72
CA LYS A 6 -21.32 -5.99 -11.43
C LYS A 6 -21.51 -4.86 -10.41
N LEU A 7 -20.41 -4.25 -9.98
CA LEU A 7 -20.42 -3.14 -9.03
C LEU A 7 -20.97 -1.89 -9.73
N SER A 8 -21.81 -1.12 -9.03
CA SER A 8 -22.31 0.16 -9.54
C SER A 8 -21.19 1.22 -9.51
N ARG A 9 -21.38 2.35 -10.21
CA ARG A 9 -20.40 3.45 -10.21
C ARG A 9 -20.13 4.01 -8.80
N ASN A 10 -21.14 4.00 -7.93
CA ASN A 10 -20.99 4.40 -6.52
C ASN A 10 -20.23 3.34 -5.71
N ASP A 11 -20.42 2.06 -6.02
CA ASP A 11 -19.63 0.99 -5.40
C ASP A 11 -18.17 1.08 -5.86
N LEU A 12 -17.90 1.40 -7.13
CA LEU A 12 -16.56 1.60 -7.68
C LEU A 12 -15.79 2.75 -7.02
N GLN A 13 -16.47 3.81 -6.56
CA GLN A 13 -15.83 4.86 -5.77
C GLN A 13 -15.36 4.35 -4.40
N ASN A 14 -16.06 3.37 -3.85
CA ASN A 14 -15.68 2.71 -2.59
C ASN A 14 -14.71 1.54 -2.80
N VAL A 15 -14.49 1.10 -4.05
CA VAL A 15 -13.37 0.24 -4.42
C VAL A 15 -12.11 1.09 -4.38
N LYS A 16 -11.65 1.40 -3.16
CA LYS A 16 -10.28 1.80 -2.93
C LYS A 16 -9.45 0.56 -3.27
N GLY A 17 -8.84 0.53 -4.45
CA GLY A 17 -7.61 -0.25 -4.61
C GLY A 17 -6.67 0.30 -3.55
N GLY A 18 -6.59 -0.39 -2.41
CA GLY A 18 -6.18 0.19 -1.13
C GLY A 18 -4.91 1.02 -1.27
N GLN A 19 -4.82 2.11 -0.50
CA GLN A 19 -3.64 2.97 -0.51
C GLN A 19 -2.37 2.12 -0.34
N VAL A 20 -1.52 2.12 -1.37
CA VAL A 20 -0.29 1.34 -1.39
C VAL A 20 0.85 2.25 -1.01
N TRP A 21 1.57 1.88 0.03
CA TRP A 21 2.83 2.51 0.43
C TRP A 21 3.98 1.67 -0.09
N ILE A 22 4.98 2.34 -0.66
CA ILE A 22 6.16 1.72 -1.26
C ILE A 22 7.39 2.32 -0.57
N ALA A 23 8.28 1.46 -0.09
CA ALA A 23 9.56 1.82 0.49
C ALA A 23 10.67 1.18 -0.35
N GLU A 24 11.46 2.01 -1.02
CA GLU A 24 12.69 1.60 -1.69
C GLU A 24 13.88 2.06 -0.87
N THR A 25 14.75 1.10 -0.53
CA THR A 25 15.95 1.34 0.28
C THR A 25 17.19 1.56 -0.56
N SER A 26 18.19 2.23 0.01
CA SER A 26 19.47 2.47 -0.70
C SER A 26 20.26 1.20 -1.03
N CYS A 27 20.01 0.12 -0.29
CA CYS A 27 20.60 -1.20 -0.46
C CYS A 27 19.84 -2.09 -1.47
N GLY A 28 18.82 -1.53 -2.14
CA GLY A 28 18.10 -2.21 -3.22
C GLY A 28 16.95 -3.11 -2.77
N VAL A 29 16.51 -3.02 -1.52
CA VAL A 29 15.31 -3.71 -1.02
C VAL A 29 14.08 -2.85 -1.27
N THR A 30 13.05 -3.46 -1.87
CA THR A 30 11.73 -2.84 -2.07
C THR A 30 10.72 -3.54 -1.17
N ALA A 31 10.03 -2.77 -0.32
CA ALA A 31 8.90 -3.23 0.48
C ALA A 31 7.63 -2.49 0.06
N THR A 32 6.51 -3.20 0.04
CA THR A 32 5.19 -2.62 -0.27
C THR A 32 4.17 -3.02 0.77
N THR A 33 3.31 -2.11 1.18
CA THR A 33 2.19 -2.42 2.08
C THR A 33 0.92 -1.73 1.63
N THR A 34 -0.22 -2.33 1.92
CA THR A 34 -1.55 -1.75 1.66
C THR A 34 -2.25 -1.33 2.95
N GLN A 35 -1.48 -1.17 4.03
CA GLN A 35 -2.02 -0.78 5.32
C GLN A 35 -2.60 0.64 5.26
N ASN A 36 -3.73 0.83 5.94
CA ASN A 36 -4.41 2.11 6.03
C ASN A 36 -3.71 3.00 7.06
N TRP A 37 -2.51 3.45 6.71
CA TRP A 37 -1.68 4.32 7.52
C TRP A 37 -1.89 5.78 7.18
N THR A 38 -1.58 6.64 8.15
CA THR A 38 -1.36 8.05 7.85
C THR A 38 -0.04 8.22 7.07
N PRO A 39 0.14 9.33 6.33
CA PRO A 39 1.41 9.63 5.66
C PRO A 39 2.61 9.62 6.61
N GLN A 40 2.41 10.01 7.86
CA GLN A 40 3.45 10.04 8.88
C GLN A 40 3.91 8.63 9.28
N GLN A 41 2.96 7.73 9.52
CA GLN A 41 3.25 6.32 9.81
C GLN A 41 3.95 5.61 8.64
N ALA A 42 3.59 5.96 7.41
CA ALA A 42 4.24 5.42 6.22
C ALA A 42 5.70 5.86 6.10
N ASN A 43 6.01 7.12 6.46
CA ASN A 43 7.40 7.60 6.52
C ASN A 43 8.20 6.87 7.59
N GLU A 44 7.66 6.74 8.82
CA GLU A 44 8.34 6.01 9.89
C GLU A 44 8.59 4.54 9.52
N TRP A 45 7.65 3.91 8.82
CA TRP A 45 7.83 2.56 8.28
C TRP A 45 8.93 2.52 7.22
N ARG A 46 8.97 3.48 6.30
CA ARG A 46 10.01 3.55 5.27
C ARG A 46 11.41 3.71 5.90
N GLU A 47 11.55 4.55 6.92
CA GLU A 47 12.80 4.73 7.65
C GLU A 47 13.24 3.46 8.40
N LYS A 48 12.29 2.71 8.98
CA LYS A 48 12.58 1.40 9.59
C LYS A 48 12.98 0.35 8.57
N ILE A 49 12.37 0.37 7.38
CA ILE A 49 12.77 -0.51 6.26
C ILE A 49 14.18 -0.15 5.80
N GLU A 50 14.56 1.12 5.74
CA GLU A 50 15.95 1.52 5.46
C GLU A 50 16.92 0.97 6.52
N ALA A 51 16.67 1.27 7.80
CA ALA A 51 17.59 0.90 8.88
C ALA A 51 17.74 -0.61 9.13
N ASN A 52 16.70 -1.40 8.83
CA ASN A 52 16.74 -2.84 9.03
C ASN A 52 17.48 -3.59 7.90
N TYR A 53 17.57 -3.00 6.72
CA TYR A 53 18.08 -3.68 5.53
C TYR A 53 19.41 -3.10 4.99
N CYS A 54 20.01 -2.06 5.62
CA CYS A 54 21.27 -1.40 5.19
C CYS A 54 22.46 -1.37 6.18
#